data_AF-A0A973XCU4-F1
#
_entry.id   AF-A0A973XCU4-F1
#
_cell.length_a   1.000
_cell.length_b   1.000
_cell.length_c   1.000
_cell.angle_alpha   90.00
_cell.angle_beta   90.00
_cell.angle_gamma   90.00
#
_symmetry.space_group_name_H-M   'P 1'
#
loop_
_entity.id
_entity.type
_entity.pdbx_description
1 polymer ?
#
loop_
_entity_poly.entity_id
_entity_poly.type
_entity_poly.pdbx_seq_one_letter_code
_entity_poly.pdbx_strand_id
1 'polypeptide(L)'
;PNNLPEGAIKVTYDIKSVSRNSSKQPVMVFRMLQNGVRTDFNTSGAKTEMWDNFMGSPSVYYVFSVPQDGITKPADFNASASAYLRSIWNGTATGGGKGTLTGPDADGYYTVTLTGATIPDSAVMLTGGLGYTYSPATTMPLTQTNLTDYPVTAATADGTGGSATLTAGMPNKTGGLIVIAPDSQVVASAGAAAGGTGGAYTGRRQIVEDKRCNNCHQELGAFNDSAFHAGQRNDGSTCAWCHTPNRTSSGWSADSTNFIHGIHGGLKRTNKFTWHAASTTDGFWSIGYPGVLKNCEACHIPGSYDFSNAASKAAAGLSGSTDNRLFRYSATGIFNGTVGTVNLAKSGSNCTTVGTTVQDAVSAFALSPFVTKDNATSYGLGFTWVNPSATSASTLCDPDNGFAKVTVAAGATRESSATSLLETPTATVCFACHDDSTTVKASMGMTAKAHMLANGGKIYAPRGAATPVQSETCLTSCHGPSSAASIKAVHSK
;
A
#
# COMPACT_ATOMS: atom_id res chain seq x y z
N PRO A 1 -17.56 -14.52 6.25
CA PRO A 1 -18.70 -14.68 7.20
C PRO A 1 -19.68 -15.84 6.88
N ASN A 2 -19.95 -16.73 7.86
CA ASN A 2 -21.00 -17.77 7.77
C ASN A 2 -22.34 -17.35 8.40
N ASN A 3 -22.35 -16.28 9.21
CA ASN A 3 -23.55 -15.72 9.84
C ASN A 3 -23.89 -14.40 9.15
N LEU A 4 -24.60 -14.47 8.02
CA LEU A 4 -25.09 -13.30 7.32
C LEU A 4 -26.55 -13.02 7.70
N PRO A 5 -27.00 -11.75 7.70
CA PRO A 5 -28.42 -11.42 7.81
C PRO A 5 -29.24 -12.14 6.75
N GLU A 6 -30.51 -12.41 7.04
CA GLU A 6 -31.40 -13.04 6.07
C GLU A 6 -31.49 -12.20 4.78
N GLY A 7 -31.41 -12.86 3.62
CA GLY A 7 -31.42 -12.20 2.31
C GLY A 7 -30.10 -11.52 1.91
N ALA A 8 -29.10 -11.47 2.79
CA ALA A 8 -27.79 -10.91 2.46
C ALA A 8 -27.06 -11.77 1.40
N ILE A 9 -26.44 -11.10 0.44
CA ILE A 9 -25.77 -11.72 -0.70
C ILE A 9 -24.27 -11.69 -0.48
N LYS A 10 -23.64 -12.87 -0.53
CA LYS A 10 -22.19 -13.01 -0.49
C LYS A 10 -21.60 -12.83 -1.88
N VAL A 11 -20.88 -11.73 -2.07
CA VAL A 11 -20.15 -11.47 -3.32
C VAL A 11 -18.78 -12.14 -3.28
N THR A 12 -18.35 -12.74 -4.39
CA THR A 12 -16.98 -13.23 -4.58
C THR A 12 -16.47 -12.90 -5.98
N TYR A 13 -15.14 -12.88 -6.12
CA TYR A 13 -14.44 -12.51 -7.34
C TYR A 13 -13.68 -13.71 -7.90
N ASP A 14 -13.82 -13.93 -9.20
CA ASP A 14 -13.13 -14.99 -9.93
C ASP A 14 -12.32 -14.36 -11.07
N ILE A 15 -11.00 -14.36 -10.93
CA ILE A 15 -10.07 -13.78 -11.91
C ILE A 15 -9.46 -14.93 -12.72
N LYS A 16 -9.84 -15.01 -13.99
CA LYS A 16 -9.33 -16.03 -14.94
C LYS A 16 -7.90 -15.73 -15.36
N SER A 17 -7.57 -14.46 -15.61
CA SER A 17 -6.21 -14.07 -15.98
C SER A 17 -5.94 -12.58 -15.78
N VAL A 18 -4.66 -12.25 -15.64
CA VAL A 18 -4.12 -10.90 -15.75
C VAL A 18 -3.02 -10.93 -16.80
N SER A 19 -2.93 -9.89 -17.62
CA SER A 19 -1.90 -9.78 -18.65
C SER A 19 -1.56 -8.33 -18.99
N ARG A 20 -0.56 -8.16 -19.86
CA ARG A 20 -0.23 -6.90 -20.52
C ARG A 20 -0.36 -7.08 -22.03
N ASN A 21 -1.18 -6.25 -22.68
CA ASN A 21 -1.40 -6.33 -24.13
C ASN A 21 -0.22 -5.72 -24.93
N SER A 22 -0.27 -5.82 -26.26
CA SER A 22 0.76 -5.28 -27.17
C SER A 22 0.90 -3.75 -27.10
N SER A 23 -0.18 -3.05 -26.76
CA SER A 23 -0.19 -1.61 -26.45
C SER A 23 0.31 -1.28 -25.04
N LYS A 24 0.89 -2.26 -24.34
CA LYS A 24 1.48 -2.13 -23.01
C LYS A 24 0.46 -1.82 -21.89
N GLN A 25 -0.83 -2.01 -22.15
CA GLN A 25 -1.90 -1.76 -21.18
C GLN A 25 -2.18 -3.01 -20.36
N PRO A 26 -2.49 -2.87 -19.06
CA PRO A 26 -2.87 -4.01 -18.24
C PRO A 26 -4.32 -4.44 -18.55
N VAL A 27 -4.52 -5.75 -18.58
CA VAL A 27 -5.79 -6.42 -18.91
C VAL A 27 -6.11 -7.45 -17.84
N MET A 28 -7.37 -7.55 -17.44
CA MET A 28 -7.86 -8.58 -16.54
C MET A 28 -9.13 -9.21 -17.11
N VAL A 29 -9.21 -10.53 -17.02
CA VAL A 29 -10.40 -11.32 -17.37
C VAL A 29 -10.98 -11.87 -16.07
N PHE A 30 -12.21 -11.47 -15.75
CA PHE A 30 -12.81 -11.75 -14.44
C PHE A 30 -14.33 -11.89 -14.52
N ARG A 31 -14.93 -12.47 -13.50
CA ARG A 31 -16.38 -12.41 -13.26
C ARG A 31 -16.65 -12.19 -11.78
N MET A 32 -17.87 -11.76 -11.50
CA MET A 32 -18.35 -11.54 -10.14
C MET A 32 -19.51 -12.50 -9.89
N LEU A 33 -19.56 -13.06 -8.68
CA LEU A 33 -20.52 -14.09 -8.31
C LEU A 33 -21.35 -13.60 -7.12
N GLN A 34 -22.66 -13.87 -7.15
CA GLN A 34 -23.56 -13.72 -6.01
C GLN A 34 -23.88 -15.10 -5.44
N ASN A 35 -23.54 -15.33 -4.17
CA ASN A 35 -23.70 -16.63 -3.50
C ASN A 35 -23.05 -17.80 -4.28
N GLY A 36 -21.91 -17.53 -4.93
CA GLY A 36 -21.19 -18.50 -5.75
C GLY A 36 -21.78 -18.73 -7.15
N VAL A 37 -22.85 -18.04 -7.51
CA VAL A 37 -23.51 -18.15 -8.83
C VAL A 37 -23.12 -16.98 -9.71
N ARG A 38 -22.90 -17.25 -11.01
CA ARG A 38 -22.66 -16.21 -12.03
C ARG A 38 -23.83 -15.21 -12.03
N THR A 39 -23.50 -13.93 -11.99
CA THR A 39 -24.48 -12.86 -12.14
C THR A 39 -23.91 -11.80 -13.07
N ASP A 40 -24.49 -11.68 -14.25
CA ASP A 40 -24.01 -10.76 -15.28
C ASP A 40 -24.37 -9.32 -14.92
N PHE A 41 -23.55 -8.38 -15.39
CA PHE A 41 -23.79 -6.95 -15.24
C PHE A 41 -24.99 -6.51 -16.07
N ASN A 42 -25.72 -5.55 -15.52
CA ASN A 42 -26.73 -4.78 -16.23
C ASN A 42 -26.12 -4.08 -17.46
N THR A 43 -26.97 -3.79 -18.45
CA THR A 43 -26.59 -2.96 -19.59
C THR A 43 -26.40 -1.51 -19.15
N SER A 44 -25.20 -0.98 -19.39
CA SER A 44 -24.87 0.43 -19.15
C SER A 44 -25.82 1.37 -19.91
N GLY A 45 -26.26 2.44 -19.25
CA GLY A 45 -27.25 3.40 -19.78
C GLY A 45 -28.71 2.94 -19.65
N ALA A 46 -28.99 1.64 -19.54
CA ALA A 46 -30.32 1.11 -19.22
C ALA A 46 -30.59 1.08 -17.71
N LYS A 47 -29.55 0.95 -16.91
CA LYS A 47 -29.59 0.95 -15.43
C LYS A 47 -28.51 1.87 -14.88
N THR A 48 -28.74 2.37 -13.66
CA THR A 48 -27.78 3.23 -12.94
C THR A 48 -26.63 2.43 -12.32
N GLU A 49 -26.87 1.16 -11.99
CA GLU A 49 -25.96 0.31 -11.24
C GLU A 49 -25.66 -1.00 -11.98
N MET A 50 -24.46 -1.55 -11.74
CA MET A 50 -23.96 -2.75 -12.41
C MET A 50 -24.80 -3.99 -12.11
N TRP A 51 -25.43 -4.05 -10.93
CA TRP A 51 -26.38 -5.09 -10.56
C TRP A 51 -27.64 -4.48 -9.97
N ASP A 52 -28.78 -5.12 -10.21
CA ASP A 52 -30.02 -4.76 -9.51
C ASP A 52 -29.85 -4.99 -8.01
N ASN A 53 -30.48 -4.13 -7.20
CA ASN A 53 -30.42 -4.16 -5.73
C ASN A 53 -29.03 -3.94 -5.11
N PHE A 54 -28.06 -3.47 -5.90
CA PHE A 54 -26.76 -3.06 -5.43
C PHE A 54 -26.48 -1.62 -5.84
N MET A 55 -25.60 -0.99 -5.07
CA MET A 55 -24.90 0.22 -5.47
C MET A 55 -23.41 0.06 -5.24
N GLY A 56 -22.60 0.86 -5.92
CA GLY A 56 -21.16 0.80 -5.80
C GLY A 56 -20.53 -0.29 -6.67
N SER A 57 -19.23 -0.52 -6.49
CA SER A 57 -18.46 -1.51 -7.25
C SER A 57 -17.08 -1.71 -6.61
N PRO A 58 -16.40 -2.85 -6.80
CA PRO A 58 -14.97 -2.90 -6.53
C PRO A 58 -14.17 -2.01 -7.50
N SER A 59 -12.91 -1.79 -7.17
CA SER A 59 -11.92 -1.29 -8.13
C SER A 59 -11.07 -2.44 -8.67
N VAL A 60 -10.64 -2.29 -9.91
CA VAL A 60 -9.59 -3.12 -10.50
C VAL A 60 -8.25 -2.46 -10.20
N TYR A 61 -7.28 -3.24 -9.72
CA TYR A 61 -5.95 -2.78 -9.39
C TYR A 61 -4.90 -3.60 -10.12
N TYR A 62 -3.80 -2.93 -10.46
CA TYR A 62 -2.59 -3.52 -11.01
C TYR A 62 -1.40 -2.90 -10.30
N VAL A 63 -0.51 -3.73 -9.79
CA VAL A 63 0.72 -3.31 -9.13
C VAL A 63 1.93 -3.91 -9.81
N PHE A 64 2.99 -3.12 -9.89
CA PHE A 64 4.21 -3.50 -10.58
C PHE A 64 5.42 -2.78 -9.97
N SER A 65 6.59 -3.25 -10.38
CA SER A 65 7.88 -2.67 -10.02
C SER A 65 8.39 -1.78 -11.15
N VAL A 66 9.01 -0.66 -10.82
CA VAL A 66 9.81 0.16 -11.73
C VAL A 66 11.19 0.39 -11.12
N PRO A 67 12.26 0.54 -11.93
CA PRO A 67 13.60 0.81 -11.40
C PRO A 67 13.64 1.98 -10.43
N GLN A 68 14.42 1.85 -9.37
CA GLN A 68 14.54 2.86 -8.34
C GLN A 68 15.88 2.71 -7.61
N ASP A 69 16.50 3.82 -7.21
CA ASP A 69 17.70 3.82 -6.37
C ASP A 69 18.86 2.97 -6.92
N GLY A 70 18.97 2.85 -8.24
CA GLY A 70 19.97 2.01 -8.93
C GLY A 70 19.59 0.52 -9.01
N ILE A 71 18.49 0.10 -8.39
CA ILE A 71 17.95 -1.26 -8.48
C ILE A 71 17.10 -1.36 -9.74
N THR A 72 17.63 -2.06 -10.75
CA THR A 72 16.97 -2.20 -12.06
C THR A 72 15.82 -3.20 -12.06
N LYS A 73 15.84 -4.17 -11.13
CA LYS A 73 14.82 -5.22 -10.98
C LYS A 73 14.35 -5.33 -9.52
N PRO A 74 13.57 -4.36 -9.02
CA PRO A 74 13.15 -4.40 -7.62
C PRO A 74 12.32 -5.63 -7.27
N ALA A 75 12.50 -6.10 -6.03
CA ALA A 75 11.72 -7.19 -5.43
C ALA A 75 10.46 -6.70 -4.70
N ASP A 76 10.21 -5.38 -4.69
CA ASP A 76 9.04 -4.76 -4.06
C ASP A 76 8.24 -3.94 -5.09
N PHE A 77 6.92 -3.79 -4.87
CA PHE A 77 6.08 -2.94 -5.69
C PHE A 77 6.34 -1.46 -5.34
N ASN A 78 6.40 -0.60 -6.35
CA ASN A 78 6.56 0.84 -6.18
C ASN A 78 5.77 1.67 -7.21
N ALA A 79 4.96 1.00 -8.04
CA ALA A 79 4.03 1.65 -8.96
C ALA A 79 2.71 0.87 -9.03
N SER A 80 1.64 1.58 -9.36
CA SER A 80 0.29 1.02 -9.46
C SER A 80 -0.53 1.74 -10.52
N ALA A 81 -1.51 1.03 -11.08
CA ALA A 81 -2.60 1.59 -11.85
C ALA A 81 -3.92 0.99 -11.36
N SER A 82 -4.96 1.80 -11.25
CA SER A 82 -6.25 1.34 -10.76
C SER A 82 -7.38 2.14 -11.36
N ALA A 83 -8.56 1.53 -11.39
CA ALA A 83 -9.77 2.21 -11.81
C ALA A 83 -10.97 1.66 -11.04
N TYR A 84 -11.91 2.56 -10.75
CA TYR A 84 -13.20 2.16 -10.21
C TYR A 84 -14.03 1.51 -11.31
N LEU A 85 -14.42 0.24 -11.12
CA LEU A 85 -14.97 -0.57 -12.21
C LEU A 85 -16.32 -0.02 -12.70
N ARG A 86 -17.14 0.56 -11.82
CA ARG A 86 -18.38 1.26 -12.19
C ARG A 86 -18.16 2.38 -13.20
N SER A 87 -17.08 3.16 -13.03
CA SER A 87 -16.72 4.25 -13.94
C SER A 87 -16.25 3.74 -15.31
N ILE A 88 -15.68 2.54 -15.37
CA ILE A 88 -15.35 1.92 -16.66
C ILE A 88 -16.64 1.41 -17.32
N TRP A 89 -17.49 0.72 -16.56
CA TRP A 89 -18.74 0.15 -17.04
C TRP A 89 -19.71 1.23 -17.59
N ASN A 90 -19.80 2.39 -16.94
CA ASN A 90 -20.63 3.50 -17.40
C ASN A 90 -19.96 4.41 -18.46
N GLY A 91 -18.70 4.13 -18.84
CA GLY A 91 -17.96 4.91 -19.83
C GLY A 91 -17.49 6.29 -19.35
N THR A 92 -17.54 6.60 -18.05
CA THR A 92 -17.14 7.92 -17.52
C THR A 92 -15.71 7.97 -16.97
N ALA A 93 -15.00 6.84 -16.93
CA ALA A 93 -13.61 6.77 -16.48
C ALA A 93 -12.68 7.60 -17.36
N THR A 94 -11.85 8.44 -16.74
CA THR A 94 -10.90 9.34 -17.42
C THR A 94 -9.50 9.25 -16.80
N GLY A 95 -8.51 9.91 -17.44
CA GLY A 95 -7.13 9.96 -16.95
C GLY A 95 -6.50 8.57 -16.79
N GLY A 96 -5.73 8.39 -15.71
CA GLY A 96 -5.07 7.12 -15.40
C GLY A 96 -6.01 5.94 -15.14
N GLY A 97 -7.28 6.22 -14.81
CA GLY A 97 -8.31 5.20 -14.61
C GLY A 97 -9.13 4.87 -15.86
N LYS A 98 -8.87 5.55 -16.99
CA LYS A 98 -9.61 5.31 -18.25
C LYS A 98 -9.48 3.85 -18.66
N GLY A 99 -10.57 3.22 -19.05
CA GLY A 99 -10.57 1.83 -19.47
C GLY A 99 -11.74 1.46 -20.36
N THR A 100 -11.71 0.23 -20.86
CA THR A 100 -12.82 -0.42 -21.55
C THR A 100 -13.21 -1.69 -20.80
N LEU A 101 -14.48 -2.06 -20.89
CA LEU A 101 -15.02 -3.31 -20.37
C LEU A 101 -15.78 -4.00 -21.51
N THR A 102 -15.46 -5.25 -21.78
CA THR A 102 -16.12 -6.07 -22.81
C THR A 102 -16.57 -7.40 -22.20
N GLY A 103 -17.50 -8.07 -22.88
CA GLY A 103 -18.13 -9.29 -22.38
C GLY A 103 -19.55 -9.05 -21.84
N PRO A 104 -20.13 -10.04 -21.13
CA PRO A 104 -19.48 -11.28 -20.75
C PRO A 104 -19.24 -12.19 -21.98
N ASP A 105 -18.20 -13.04 -21.91
CA ASP A 105 -18.06 -14.17 -22.84
C ASP A 105 -19.10 -15.27 -22.53
N ALA A 106 -19.05 -16.40 -23.26
CA ALA A 106 -19.97 -17.51 -23.05
C ALA A 106 -19.90 -18.08 -21.61
N ASP A 107 -18.73 -18.03 -20.98
CA ASP A 107 -18.47 -18.52 -19.62
C ASP A 107 -18.80 -17.49 -18.53
N GLY A 108 -19.10 -16.25 -18.92
CA GLY A 108 -19.48 -15.17 -18.02
C GLY A 108 -18.35 -14.23 -17.63
N TYR A 109 -17.19 -14.33 -18.29
CA TYR A 109 -16.06 -13.47 -17.97
C TYR A 109 -16.11 -12.16 -18.77
N TYR A 110 -15.88 -11.07 -18.05
CA TYR A 110 -15.62 -9.75 -18.60
C TYR A 110 -14.14 -9.54 -18.76
N THR A 111 -13.77 -8.81 -19.82
CA THR A 111 -12.39 -8.35 -20.04
C THR A 111 -12.34 -6.85 -19.82
N VAL A 112 -11.61 -6.41 -18.80
CA VAL A 112 -11.29 -5.01 -18.53
C VAL A 112 -9.89 -4.68 -19.02
N THR A 113 -9.75 -3.56 -19.72
CA THR A 113 -8.44 -3.02 -20.16
C THR A 113 -8.30 -1.59 -19.67
N LEU A 114 -7.26 -1.27 -18.88
CA LEU A 114 -7.00 0.12 -18.48
C LEU A 114 -6.24 0.86 -19.57
N THR A 115 -6.99 1.42 -20.51
CA THR A 115 -6.42 2.18 -21.63
C THR A 115 -5.66 3.46 -21.22
N GLY A 116 -5.97 3.99 -20.04
CA GLY A 116 -5.31 5.13 -19.42
C GLY A 116 -4.03 4.78 -18.66
N ALA A 117 -3.60 3.51 -18.66
CA ALA A 117 -2.41 3.05 -17.97
C ALA A 117 -1.46 2.28 -18.91
N THR A 118 -0.17 2.57 -18.79
CA THR A 118 0.92 1.80 -19.41
C THR A 118 1.75 1.09 -18.35
N ILE A 119 1.99 -0.20 -18.55
CA ILE A 119 3.00 -0.97 -17.82
C ILE A 119 4.32 -0.88 -18.60
N PRO A 120 5.40 -0.31 -18.02
CA PRO A 120 6.66 -0.12 -18.75
C PRO A 120 7.38 -1.45 -19.00
N ASP A 121 8.26 -1.49 -20.01
CA ASP A 121 9.06 -2.68 -20.30
C ASP A 121 10.07 -3.01 -19.19
N SER A 122 10.40 -2.03 -18.33
CA SER A 122 11.25 -2.26 -17.16
C SER A 122 10.55 -2.98 -16.01
N ALA A 123 9.23 -3.21 -16.10
CA ALA A 123 8.50 -3.92 -15.06
C ALA A 123 8.85 -5.42 -15.03
N VAL A 124 9.38 -5.88 -13.90
CA VAL A 124 9.69 -7.31 -13.65
C VAL A 124 8.58 -8.04 -12.91
N MET A 125 7.75 -7.33 -12.16
CA MET A 125 6.55 -7.86 -11.52
C MET A 125 5.30 -7.17 -12.07
N LEU A 126 4.23 -7.93 -12.22
CA LEU A 126 2.89 -7.43 -12.50
C LEU A 126 1.86 -8.37 -11.85
N THR A 127 1.07 -7.83 -10.94
CA THR A 127 -0.06 -8.53 -10.32
C THR A 127 -1.30 -7.67 -10.47
N GLY A 128 -2.42 -8.29 -10.86
CA GLY A 128 -3.72 -7.64 -10.93
C GLY A 128 -4.68 -8.23 -9.91
N GLY A 129 -5.66 -7.44 -9.47
CA GLY A 129 -6.67 -7.91 -8.54
C GLY A 129 -7.94 -7.08 -8.50
N LEU A 130 -8.97 -7.68 -7.90
CA LEU A 130 -10.33 -7.17 -7.78
C LEU A 130 -10.79 -7.28 -6.33
N GLY A 131 -11.59 -6.32 -5.89
CA GLY A 131 -12.15 -6.27 -4.53
C GLY A 131 -11.80 -4.99 -3.78
N TYR A 132 -10.80 -4.27 -4.27
CA TYR A 132 -10.28 -3.08 -3.59
C TYR A 132 -11.24 -1.89 -3.64
N THR A 133 -11.49 -1.31 -2.47
CA THR A 133 -12.07 0.04 -2.32
C THR A 133 -11.15 0.90 -1.46
N TYR A 134 -11.20 2.22 -1.65
CA TYR A 134 -10.51 3.18 -0.78
C TYR A 134 -11.42 3.75 0.32
N SER A 135 -12.61 4.22 -0.04
CA SER A 135 -13.55 4.89 0.87
C SER A 135 -14.98 4.82 0.34
N PRO A 136 -16.00 4.74 1.22
CA PRO A 136 -17.41 4.76 0.81
C PRO A 136 -17.80 6.01 0.02
N ALA A 137 -17.14 7.15 0.28
CA ALA A 137 -17.49 8.42 -0.35
C ALA A 137 -16.98 8.56 -1.80
N THR A 138 -15.87 7.91 -2.15
CA THR A 138 -15.21 8.07 -3.46
C THR A 138 -15.22 6.81 -4.32
N THR A 139 -15.20 5.63 -3.70
CA THR A 139 -15.15 4.33 -4.37
C THR A 139 -16.03 3.33 -3.63
N MET A 140 -17.32 3.66 -3.49
CA MET A 140 -18.28 2.90 -2.68
C MET A 140 -18.17 1.37 -2.93
N PRO A 141 -17.94 0.56 -1.87
CA PRO A 141 -17.99 -0.89 -1.98
C PRO A 141 -19.32 -1.37 -2.54
N LEU A 142 -19.37 -2.60 -3.04
CA LEU A 142 -20.66 -3.23 -3.34
C LEU A 142 -21.52 -3.27 -2.09
N THR A 143 -22.63 -2.53 -2.15
CA THR A 143 -23.56 -2.35 -1.05
C THR A 143 -24.93 -2.81 -1.51
N GLN A 144 -25.46 -3.84 -0.85
CA GLN A 144 -26.80 -4.34 -1.11
C GLN A 144 -27.84 -3.37 -0.54
N THR A 145 -28.87 -3.04 -1.33
CA THR A 145 -29.80 -1.94 -1.05
C THR A 145 -31.24 -2.38 -0.78
N ASN A 146 -31.53 -3.68 -0.87
CA ASN A 146 -32.90 -4.23 -0.81
C ASN A 146 -33.21 -5.00 0.48
N LEU A 147 -32.44 -4.79 1.55
CA LEU A 147 -32.69 -5.42 2.84
C LEU A 147 -33.47 -4.47 3.75
N THR A 148 -34.59 -4.93 4.30
CA THR A 148 -35.47 -4.13 5.16
C THR A 148 -34.74 -3.57 6.38
N ASP A 149 -33.86 -4.37 7.00
CA ASP A 149 -33.11 -3.98 8.20
C ASP A 149 -31.94 -3.03 7.91
N TYR A 150 -31.62 -2.81 6.62
CA TYR A 150 -30.53 -1.95 6.17
C TYR A 150 -31.04 -0.92 5.15
N PRO A 151 -31.94 0.00 5.56
CA PRO A 151 -32.56 0.94 4.64
C PRO A 151 -31.53 1.89 4.02
N VAL A 152 -31.76 2.27 2.76
CA VAL A 152 -30.92 3.26 2.06
C VAL A 152 -31.55 4.65 2.11
N THR A 153 -30.72 5.67 2.31
CA THR A 153 -31.12 7.08 2.36
C THR A 153 -30.20 7.94 1.48
N ALA A 154 -30.60 9.17 1.17
CA ALA A 154 -29.71 10.09 0.45
C ALA A 154 -28.45 10.37 1.28
N ALA A 155 -27.27 10.41 0.64
CA ALA A 155 -26.05 10.75 1.35
C ALA A 155 -26.12 12.16 1.94
N THR A 156 -25.62 12.29 3.16
CA THR A 156 -25.51 13.55 3.90
C THR A 156 -24.14 14.23 3.71
N ALA A 157 -23.22 13.62 2.96
CA ALA A 157 -21.89 14.17 2.71
C ALA A 157 -22.00 15.37 1.76
N ASP A 158 -21.75 16.57 2.29
CA ASP A 158 -21.82 17.86 1.58
C ASP A 158 -20.45 18.38 1.11
N GLY A 159 -19.38 17.63 1.39
CA GLY A 159 -18.01 18.01 1.04
C GLY A 159 -17.35 19.02 2.00
N THR A 160 -17.98 19.31 3.14
CA THR A 160 -17.39 20.17 4.19
C THR A 160 -16.91 19.35 5.41
N GLY A 161 -15.88 19.85 6.11
CA GLY A 161 -15.51 19.34 7.44
C GLY A 161 -14.81 17.98 7.51
N GLY A 162 -13.91 17.64 6.59
CA GLY A 162 -13.16 16.37 6.64
C GLY A 162 -13.97 15.12 6.28
N SER A 163 -15.28 15.27 6.04
CA SER A 163 -16.10 14.29 5.34
C SER A 163 -15.64 14.20 3.88
N ALA A 164 -15.35 13.00 3.39
CA ALA A 164 -14.85 12.79 2.06
C ALA A 164 -15.87 13.31 1.01
N THR A 165 -15.41 14.17 0.11
CA THR A 165 -16.24 14.75 -0.96
C THR A 165 -16.81 13.64 -1.85
N LEU A 166 -18.11 13.65 -2.08
CA LEU A 166 -18.75 12.74 -3.02
C LEU A 166 -18.18 12.97 -4.43
N THR A 167 -17.88 11.90 -5.14
CA THR A 167 -17.43 12.02 -6.54
C THR A 167 -18.61 12.45 -7.41
N ALA A 168 -18.44 13.54 -8.18
CA ALA A 168 -19.47 14.04 -9.08
C ALA A 168 -19.95 12.93 -10.04
N GLY A 169 -21.27 12.75 -10.15
CA GLY A 169 -21.86 11.67 -10.94
C GLY A 169 -21.97 10.31 -10.22
N MET A 170 -21.64 10.23 -8.93
CA MET A 170 -21.98 9.10 -8.07
C MET A 170 -23.00 9.53 -7.02
N PRO A 171 -24.31 9.25 -7.22
CA PRO A 171 -25.33 9.51 -6.21
C PRO A 171 -25.24 8.44 -5.12
N ASN A 172 -24.08 8.40 -4.44
CA ASN A 172 -23.83 7.52 -3.32
C ASN A 172 -24.95 7.74 -2.30
N LYS A 173 -25.59 6.64 -1.87
CA LYS A 173 -26.54 6.65 -0.77
C LYS A 173 -25.84 6.23 0.50
N THR A 174 -26.43 6.56 1.65
CA THR A 174 -26.04 6.00 2.94
C THR A 174 -26.94 4.83 3.30
N GLY A 175 -26.46 3.94 4.17
CA GLY A 175 -27.16 2.70 4.53
C GLY A 175 -26.89 1.55 3.55
N GLY A 176 -27.77 0.56 3.55
CA GLY A 176 -27.53 -0.72 2.88
C GLY A 176 -26.53 -1.62 3.63
N LEU A 177 -26.35 -2.84 3.12
CA LEU A 177 -25.45 -3.83 3.71
C LEU A 177 -24.23 -4.05 2.82
N ILE A 178 -23.04 -3.85 3.38
CA ILE A 178 -21.79 -4.28 2.78
C ILE A 178 -21.45 -5.66 3.36
N VAL A 179 -21.58 -6.69 2.54
CA VAL A 179 -20.96 -7.99 2.84
C VAL A 179 -19.55 -7.94 2.29
N ILE A 180 -18.56 -8.03 3.18
CA ILE A 180 -17.15 -7.98 2.78
C ILE A 180 -16.84 -9.15 1.85
N ALA A 181 -16.29 -8.82 0.67
CA ALA A 181 -15.86 -9.77 -0.33
C ALA A 181 -14.34 -9.88 -0.24
N PRO A 182 -13.77 -11.09 -0.06
CA PRO A 182 -12.33 -11.27 -0.07
C PRO A 182 -11.71 -10.76 -1.37
N ASP A 183 -10.63 -10.00 -1.26
CA ASP A 183 -9.84 -9.57 -2.41
C ASP A 183 -9.35 -10.80 -3.18
N SER A 184 -9.36 -10.70 -4.51
CA SER A 184 -8.81 -11.72 -5.40
C SER A 184 -7.68 -11.12 -6.21
N GLN A 185 -6.59 -11.88 -6.38
CA GLN A 185 -5.41 -11.44 -7.11
C GLN A 185 -4.77 -12.56 -7.93
N VAL A 186 -4.20 -12.19 -9.08
CA VAL A 186 -3.52 -13.10 -10.00
C VAL A 186 -2.27 -12.41 -10.54
N VAL A 187 -1.15 -13.13 -10.52
CA VAL A 187 0.09 -12.70 -11.19
C VAL A 187 -0.13 -12.75 -12.70
N ALA A 188 0.32 -11.71 -13.40
CA ALA A 188 0.13 -11.64 -14.85
C ALA A 188 0.81 -12.81 -15.57
N SER A 189 0.03 -13.61 -16.29
CA SER A 189 0.50 -14.83 -16.96
C SER A 189 1.01 -14.59 -18.38
N ALA A 190 0.79 -13.40 -18.94
CA ALA A 190 1.21 -13.05 -20.29
C ALA A 190 1.55 -11.57 -20.45
N GLY A 191 2.41 -11.27 -21.43
CA GLY A 191 2.86 -9.94 -21.80
C GLY A 191 4.34 -9.94 -22.19
N ALA A 192 4.98 -8.77 -22.17
CA ALA A 192 6.42 -8.63 -22.32
C ALA A 192 7.02 -8.20 -20.97
N ALA A 193 7.37 -9.18 -20.14
CA ALA A 193 8.15 -8.97 -18.92
C ALA A 193 9.55 -8.43 -19.28
N ALA A 194 10.20 -7.71 -18.35
CA ALA A 194 11.46 -7.03 -18.62
C ALA A 194 12.54 -7.94 -19.23
N GLY A 195 12.82 -7.74 -20.53
CA GLY A 195 13.85 -8.45 -21.29
C GLY A 195 13.35 -9.43 -22.35
N GLY A 196 12.05 -9.53 -22.64
CA GLY A 196 11.54 -10.43 -23.70
C GLY A 196 10.34 -9.89 -24.49
N THR A 197 10.10 -10.45 -25.67
CA THR A 197 8.95 -10.16 -26.56
C THR A 197 7.73 -11.03 -26.27
N GLY A 198 7.72 -11.74 -25.15
CA GLY A 198 6.64 -12.63 -24.68
C GLY A 198 7.04 -13.36 -23.40
N GLY A 199 6.11 -13.53 -22.45
CA GLY A 199 6.32 -14.31 -21.22
C GLY A 199 5.43 -13.92 -20.05
N ALA A 200 5.40 -14.78 -19.03
CA ALA A 200 4.72 -14.53 -17.76
C ALA A 200 5.55 -13.59 -16.87
N TYR A 201 4.89 -12.79 -16.05
CA TYR A 201 5.54 -11.99 -15.01
C TYR A 201 5.86 -12.84 -13.79
N THR A 202 6.88 -12.43 -13.04
CA THR A 202 7.14 -13.03 -11.72
C THR A 202 6.29 -12.31 -10.68
N GLY A 203 5.58 -13.06 -9.84
CA GLY A 203 4.85 -12.50 -8.72
C GLY A 203 5.81 -11.99 -7.64
N ARG A 204 5.37 -11.02 -6.84
CA ARG A 204 6.09 -10.65 -5.62
C ARG A 204 6.16 -11.87 -4.69
N ARG A 205 7.32 -12.07 -4.05
CA ARG A 205 7.52 -13.13 -3.05
C ARG A 205 6.37 -13.13 -2.03
N GLN A 206 5.83 -14.31 -1.75
CA GLN A 206 4.84 -14.48 -0.69
C GLN A 206 5.55 -14.44 0.67
N ILE A 207 5.05 -13.62 1.59
CA ILE A 207 5.65 -13.41 2.92
C ILE A 207 4.65 -13.82 4.02
N VAL A 208 3.39 -13.46 3.82
CA VAL A 208 2.26 -13.73 4.71
C VAL A 208 1.14 -14.40 3.91
N GLU A 209 0.14 -14.89 4.61
CA GLU A 209 -1.09 -15.43 4.04
C GLU A 209 -2.28 -15.02 4.92
N ASP A 210 -3.43 -14.77 4.29
CA ASP A 210 -4.58 -14.17 4.97
C ASP A 210 -5.09 -14.98 6.18
N LYS A 211 -5.06 -16.32 6.08
CA LYS A 211 -5.48 -17.21 7.17
C LYS A 211 -4.72 -16.97 8.49
N ARG A 212 -3.48 -16.48 8.43
CA ARG A 212 -2.69 -16.15 9.63
C ARG A 212 -3.20 -14.89 10.31
N CYS A 213 -3.55 -13.87 9.53
CA CYS A 213 -4.18 -12.64 10.02
C CYS A 213 -5.55 -12.98 10.65
N ASN A 214 -6.35 -13.80 9.96
CA ASN A 214 -7.70 -14.15 10.40
C ASN A 214 -7.75 -15.04 11.66
N ASN A 215 -6.63 -15.63 12.09
CA ASN A 215 -6.56 -16.30 13.40
C ASN A 215 -6.85 -15.35 14.58
N CYS A 216 -6.60 -14.06 14.42
CA CYS A 216 -6.93 -13.04 15.42
C CYS A 216 -8.00 -12.07 14.90
N HIS A 217 -7.99 -11.75 13.61
CA HIS A 217 -8.89 -10.75 13.04
C HIS A 217 -10.25 -11.29 12.58
N GLN A 218 -10.44 -12.63 12.57
CA GLN A 218 -11.58 -13.37 12.00
C GLN A 218 -11.78 -13.14 10.49
N GLU A 219 -12.05 -11.90 10.10
CA GLU A 219 -12.09 -11.41 8.73
C GLU A 219 -11.43 -10.02 8.74
N LEU A 220 -10.19 -9.95 8.24
CA LEU A 220 -9.41 -8.72 8.24
C LEU A 220 -10.20 -7.57 7.60
N GLY A 221 -10.30 -6.44 8.27
CA GLY A 221 -11.08 -5.29 7.80
C GLY A 221 -12.57 -5.30 8.19
N ALA A 222 -13.11 -6.39 8.76
CA ALA A 222 -14.48 -6.48 9.26
C ALA A 222 -14.65 -6.00 10.72
N PHE A 223 -13.84 -5.04 11.16
CA PHE A 223 -13.88 -4.54 12.54
C PHE A 223 -15.10 -3.65 12.79
N ASN A 224 -15.50 -3.59 14.07
CA ASN A 224 -16.49 -2.63 14.57
C ASN A 224 -16.10 -1.18 14.25
N ASP A 225 -17.10 -0.29 14.21
CA ASP A 225 -17.16 1.18 13.97
C ASP A 225 -16.12 1.91 13.09
N SER A 226 -14.90 1.41 12.99
CA SER A 226 -13.71 1.93 12.31
C SER A 226 -13.02 0.81 11.49
N ALA A 227 -13.49 0.57 10.27
CA ALA A 227 -12.88 -0.41 9.36
C ALA A 227 -11.73 0.20 8.52
N PHE A 228 -10.64 -0.55 8.33
CA PHE A 228 -9.59 -0.17 7.37
C PHE A 228 -10.18 -0.14 5.95
N HIS A 229 -10.12 1.00 5.26
CA HIS A 229 -10.52 1.14 3.87
C HIS A 229 -11.93 0.57 3.55
N ALA A 230 -12.91 0.85 4.42
CA ALA A 230 -14.28 0.33 4.33
C ALA A 230 -14.39 -1.22 4.39
N GLY A 231 -13.39 -1.89 4.94
CA GLY A 231 -13.32 -3.34 5.09
C GLY A 231 -13.00 -4.12 3.81
N GLN A 232 -12.70 -3.42 2.72
CA GLN A 232 -12.49 -4.02 1.39
C GLN A 232 -11.00 -4.16 1.00
N ARG A 233 -10.08 -4.05 1.96
CA ARG A 233 -8.65 -4.34 1.76
C ARG A 233 -8.23 -5.38 2.78
N ASN A 234 -8.69 -6.60 2.52
CA ASN A 234 -8.86 -7.65 3.53
C ASN A 234 -7.97 -8.86 3.28
N ASP A 235 -7.04 -8.80 2.33
CA ASP A 235 -6.00 -9.81 2.12
C ASP A 235 -4.65 -9.30 2.66
N GLY A 236 -4.11 -9.97 3.67
CA GLY A 236 -2.82 -9.60 4.27
C GLY A 236 -1.65 -9.50 3.28
N SER A 237 -1.72 -10.16 2.12
CA SER A 237 -0.67 -10.08 1.09
C SER A 237 -0.80 -8.87 0.16
N THR A 238 -1.94 -8.16 0.18
CA THR A 238 -2.22 -7.03 -0.72
C THR A 238 -1.93 -5.67 -0.09
N CYS A 239 -1.65 -5.60 1.22
CA CYS A 239 -1.30 -4.33 1.88
C CYS A 239 -0.12 -3.63 1.16
N ALA A 240 0.87 -4.40 0.72
CA ALA A 240 2.05 -3.94 -0.02
C ALA A 240 1.74 -3.32 -1.40
N TRP A 241 0.49 -3.39 -1.87
CA TRP A 241 0.05 -2.76 -3.12
C TRP A 241 -0.06 -1.23 -2.98
N CYS A 242 -0.44 -0.76 -1.78
CA CYS A 242 -0.59 0.65 -1.46
C CYS A 242 0.44 1.12 -0.43
N HIS A 243 0.75 0.26 0.55
CA HIS A 243 1.77 0.47 1.57
C HIS A 243 3.12 -0.02 1.05
N THR A 244 3.58 0.65 -0.01
CA THR A 244 4.84 0.39 -0.69
C THR A 244 6.02 0.98 0.09
N PRO A 245 7.26 0.59 -0.25
CA PRO A 245 8.46 1.15 0.39
C PRO A 245 8.59 2.69 0.28
N ASN A 246 7.92 3.31 -0.70
CA ASN A 246 7.93 4.76 -0.88
C ASN A 246 6.83 5.49 -0.09
N ARG A 247 5.90 4.76 0.55
CA ARG A 247 4.78 5.37 1.25
C ARG A 247 5.26 5.94 2.59
N THR A 248 5.20 7.25 2.72
CA THR A 248 5.47 7.96 3.97
C THR A 248 4.20 8.59 4.51
N SER A 249 4.04 8.66 5.83
CA SER A 249 2.95 9.41 6.46
C SER A 249 3.42 9.92 7.80
N SER A 250 3.25 11.22 8.08
CA SER A 250 3.48 11.77 9.43
C SER A 250 4.91 11.55 9.96
N GLY A 251 5.90 11.46 9.06
CA GLY A 251 7.28 11.12 9.41
C GLY A 251 7.49 9.63 9.77
N TRP A 252 6.50 8.78 9.57
CA TRP A 252 6.61 7.32 9.68
C TRP A 252 6.72 6.69 8.29
N SER A 253 7.43 5.56 8.21
CA SER A 253 7.30 4.69 7.05
C SER A 253 5.94 4.02 7.12
N ALA A 254 5.11 4.27 6.11
CA ALA A 254 3.82 3.62 5.96
C ALA A 254 3.94 2.38 5.06
N ASP A 255 5.15 1.83 4.88
CA ASP A 255 5.36 0.52 4.25
C ASP A 255 4.77 -0.61 5.12
N SER A 256 4.22 -1.62 4.45
CA SER A 256 3.60 -2.78 5.10
C SER A 256 4.49 -3.49 6.12
N THR A 257 5.80 -3.61 5.87
CA THR A 257 6.70 -4.28 6.80
C THR A 257 7.00 -3.44 8.04
N ASN A 258 6.93 -2.11 7.94
CA ASN A 258 7.15 -1.22 9.06
C ASN A 258 5.91 -1.12 9.94
N PHE A 259 4.76 -0.76 9.35
CA PHE A 259 3.59 -0.46 10.18
C PHE A 259 2.96 -1.69 10.81
N ILE A 260 2.96 -2.86 10.13
CA ILE A 260 2.40 -4.08 10.70
C ILE A 260 3.18 -4.44 11.97
N HIS A 261 4.51 -4.39 11.92
CA HIS A 261 5.34 -4.60 13.09
C HIS A 261 5.19 -3.48 14.13
N GLY A 262 5.10 -2.21 13.70
CA GLY A 262 4.93 -1.06 14.60
C GLY A 262 3.64 -1.13 15.42
N ILE A 263 2.52 -1.54 14.80
CA ILE A 263 1.23 -1.72 15.47
C ILE A 263 1.28 -2.90 16.44
N HIS A 264 1.64 -4.09 15.96
CA HIS A 264 1.59 -5.31 16.79
C HIS A 264 2.72 -5.35 17.83
N GLY A 265 3.83 -4.67 17.58
CA GLY A 265 4.95 -4.49 18.50
C GLY A 265 4.82 -3.26 19.39
N GLY A 266 3.71 -2.52 19.33
CA GLY A 266 3.53 -1.20 19.95
C GLY A 266 3.99 -1.12 21.42
N LEU A 267 3.55 -2.07 22.26
CA LEU A 267 3.94 -2.13 23.69
C LEU A 267 5.42 -2.46 23.95
N LYS A 268 6.11 -3.11 23.01
CA LYS A 268 7.53 -3.48 23.16
C LYS A 268 8.45 -2.30 22.88
N ARG A 269 8.00 -1.36 22.05
CA ARG A 269 8.82 -0.24 21.58
C ARG A 269 9.15 0.72 22.71
N THR A 270 10.36 1.28 22.66
CA THR A 270 10.78 2.37 23.55
C THR A 270 10.13 3.68 23.13
N ASN A 271 10.02 3.94 21.81
CA ASN A 271 9.30 5.11 21.29
C ASN A 271 7.90 4.68 20.86
N LYS A 272 6.89 5.36 21.41
CA LYS A 272 5.48 5.12 21.09
C LYS A 272 5.26 5.17 19.57
N PHE A 273 4.63 4.14 19.03
CA PHE A 273 4.22 4.12 17.62
C PHE A 273 2.93 4.94 17.46
N THR A 274 3.08 6.26 17.33
CA THR A 274 1.95 7.21 17.35
C THR A 274 1.27 7.40 15.99
N TRP A 275 1.66 6.64 14.97
CA TRP A 275 1.07 6.74 13.65
C TRP A 275 -0.45 6.50 13.70
N HIS A 276 -1.23 7.43 13.13
CA HIS A 276 -2.70 7.43 13.21
C HIS A 276 -3.29 7.40 14.63
N ALA A 277 -2.59 7.97 15.62
CA ALA A 277 -3.15 8.16 16.95
C ALA A 277 -4.49 8.91 16.88
N ALA A 278 -5.54 8.34 17.48
CA ALA A 278 -6.86 8.97 17.58
C ALA A 278 -6.95 9.92 18.79
N SER A 279 -6.01 9.82 19.74
CA SER A 279 -5.89 10.72 20.88
C SER A 279 -4.42 10.86 21.30
N THR A 280 -4.13 11.79 22.21
CA THR A 280 -2.78 11.95 22.80
C THR A 280 -2.49 10.94 23.92
N THR A 281 -3.51 10.21 24.39
CA THR A 281 -3.41 9.30 25.53
C THR A 281 -3.57 7.84 25.14
N ASP A 282 -4.12 7.56 23.96
CA ASP A 282 -4.44 6.20 23.49
C ASP A 282 -4.17 6.00 21.99
N GLY A 283 -3.75 4.78 21.63
CA GLY A 283 -3.43 4.36 20.26
C GLY A 283 -2.64 3.05 20.25
N PHE A 284 -2.04 2.68 19.11
CA PHE A 284 -1.44 1.34 18.95
C PHE A 284 -0.33 0.98 19.95
N TRP A 285 0.32 1.98 20.57
CA TRP A 285 1.32 1.73 21.62
C TRP A 285 0.72 1.28 22.96
N SER A 286 -0.59 1.39 23.18
CA SER A 286 -1.26 0.93 24.41
C SER A 286 -1.84 -0.49 24.26
N ILE A 287 -1.95 -1.00 23.03
CA ILE A 287 -2.61 -2.27 22.73
C ILE A 287 -1.63 -3.43 22.86
N GLY A 288 -1.98 -4.42 23.69
CA GLY A 288 -1.20 -5.63 23.83
C GLY A 288 -1.40 -6.62 22.70
N TYR A 289 -0.30 -7.18 22.20
CA TYR A 289 -0.36 -8.32 21.28
C TYR A 289 -0.85 -9.56 22.04
N PRO A 290 -1.97 -10.18 21.64
CA PRO A 290 -2.59 -11.25 22.43
C PRO A 290 -1.81 -12.58 22.38
N GLY A 291 -0.89 -12.74 21.43
CA GLY A 291 -0.06 -13.93 21.27
C GLY A 291 1.37 -13.75 21.78
N VAL A 292 2.25 -14.67 21.38
CA VAL A 292 3.69 -14.54 21.61
C VAL A 292 4.28 -13.64 20.53
N LEU A 293 4.61 -12.39 20.85
CA LEU A 293 5.08 -11.39 19.86
C LEU A 293 6.32 -11.84 19.06
N LYS A 294 7.21 -12.62 19.68
CA LYS A 294 8.39 -13.19 19.00
C LYS A 294 8.09 -14.40 18.11
N ASN A 295 6.87 -14.92 18.10
CA ASN A 295 6.48 -16.02 17.21
C ASN A 295 6.24 -15.48 15.79
N CYS A 296 7.29 -15.35 14.99
CA CYS A 296 7.22 -14.77 13.63
C CYS A 296 6.20 -15.50 12.74
N GLU A 297 6.07 -16.82 12.91
CA GLU A 297 5.11 -17.64 12.16
C GLU A 297 3.65 -17.42 12.59
N ALA A 298 3.36 -16.58 13.58
CA ALA A 298 2.00 -16.11 13.81
C ALA A 298 1.45 -15.35 12.60
N CYS A 299 2.33 -14.64 11.86
CA CYS A 299 1.96 -13.86 10.67
C CYS A 299 2.66 -14.35 9.40
N HIS A 300 3.92 -14.78 9.50
CA HIS A 300 4.73 -15.18 8.35
C HIS A 300 4.49 -16.63 7.93
N ILE A 301 4.54 -16.87 6.62
CA ILE A 301 4.68 -18.25 6.10
C ILE A 301 6.06 -18.80 6.45
N PRO A 302 6.22 -20.13 6.62
CA PRO A 302 7.50 -20.73 6.93
C PRO A 302 8.61 -20.30 5.98
N GLY A 303 9.75 -19.95 6.56
CA GLY A 303 10.96 -19.56 5.84
C GLY A 303 10.96 -18.16 5.20
N SER A 304 9.85 -17.40 5.28
CA SER A 304 9.80 -16.06 4.68
C SER A 304 10.45 -14.98 5.54
N TYR A 305 10.37 -15.11 6.87
CA TYR A 305 10.88 -14.14 7.84
C TYR A 305 12.38 -14.30 8.13
N ASP A 306 12.90 -15.53 8.05
CA ASP A 306 14.30 -15.87 8.33
C ASP A 306 15.14 -16.05 7.05
N PHE A 307 14.53 -15.77 5.89
CA PHE A 307 15.17 -15.89 4.57
C PHE A 307 15.68 -17.30 4.23
N SER A 308 15.15 -18.34 4.88
CA SER A 308 15.48 -19.73 4.55
C SER A 308 14.76 -20.22 3.28
N ASN A 309 13.61 -19.61 2.92
CA ASN A 309 12.95 -19.91 1.65
C ASN A 309 13.66 -19.21 0.47
N ALA A 310 13.59 -19.83 -0.72
CA ALA A 310 14.32 -19.36 -1.90
C ALA A 310 13.93 -17.95 -2.35
N ALA A 311 12.65 -17.59 -2.29
CA ALA A 311 12.15 -16.31 -2.78
C ALA A 311 12.59 -15.12 -1.90
N SER A 312 12.51 -15.24 -0.58
CA SER A 312 13.04 -14.25 0.36
C SER A 312 14.56 -14.18 0.27
N LYS A 313 15.24 -15.34 0.21
CA LYS A 313 16.70 -15.43 0.05
C LYS A 313 17.18 -14.67 -1.19
N ALA A 314 16.55 -14.89 -2.34
CA ALA A 314 16.88 -14.21 -3.59
C ALA A 314 16.61 -12.71 -3.54
N ALA A 315 15.48 -12.28 -2.95
CA ALA A 315 15.17 -10.87 -2.80
C ALA A 315 16.24 -10.12 -1.99
N ALA A 316 16.77 -10.76 -0.95
CA ALA A 316 17.81 -10.18 -0.07
C ALA A 316 19.26 -10.38 -0.58
N GLY A 317 19.46 -10.85 -1.81
CA GLY A 317 20.80 -11.05 -2.37
C GLY A 317 21.59 -12.24 -1.79
N LEU A 318 20.97 -13.06 -0.94
CA LEU A 318 21.65 -14.15 -0.24
C LEU A 318 21.92 -15.39 -1.14
N SER A 319 21.55 -15.32 -2.42
CA SER A 319 21.81 -16.34 -3.44
C SER A 319 22.95 -15.97 -4.41
N GLY A 320 23.86 -15.08 -4.00
CA GLY A 320 24.98 -14.61 -4.84
C GLY A 320 24.60 -13.45 -5.78
N SER A 321 23.48 -12.78 -5.52
CA SER A 321 23.01 -11.58 -6.23
C SER A 321 23.05 -10.36 -5.31
N THR A 322 22.82 -9.16 -5.85
CA THR A 322 22.60 -7.96 -5.02
C THR A 322 21.25 -8.03 -4.30
N ASP A 323 21.13 -7.33 -3.17
CA ASP A 323 19.83 -7.09 -2.54
C ASP A 323 18.97 -6.22 -3.47
N ASN A 324 17.78 -6.72 -3.80
CA ASN A 324 16.87 -6.09 -4.74
C ASN A 324 15.64 -5.50 -4.04
N ARG A 325 15.58 -5.55 -2.70
CA ARG A 325 14.50 -4.92 -1.93
C ARG A 325 14.68 -3.41 -1.97
N LEU A 326 13.61 -2.63 -1.98
CA LEU A 326 13.71 -1.16 -1.99
C LEU A 326 13.93 -0.60 -0.59
N PHE A 327 14.54 0.59 -0.48
CA PHE A 327 14.58 1.37 0.75
C PHE A 327 13.17 1.75 1.23
N ARG A 328 12.99 1.85 2.56
CA ARG A 328 11.69 2.16 3.17
C ARG A 328 11.74 3.61 3.59
N TYR A 329 11.12 4.47 2.80
CA TYR A 329 11.09 5.90 3.07
C TYR A 329 10.20 6.18 4.27
N SER A 330 10.57 7.17 5.07
CA SER A 330 9.85 7.57 6.27
C SER A 330 9.47 9.06 6.29
N ALA A 331 10.22 9.93 5.60
CA ALA A 331 9.93 11.36 5.58
C ALA A 331 10.31 12.05 4.27
N THR A 332 9.39 12.89 3.79
CA THR A 332 9.54 13.83 2.68
C THR A 332 8.80 15.11 3.04
N GLY A 333 9.21 16.26 2.50
CA GLY A 333 8.59 17.56 2.75
C GLY A 333 9.05 18.22 4.06
N ILE A 334 8.31 19.22 4.52
CA ILE A 334 8.63 20.01 5.73
C ILE A 334 7.55 19.76 6.78
N PHE A 335 7.93 19.40 8.01
CA PHE A 335 7.00 19.17 9.11
C PHE A 335 6.93 20.40 10.04
N ASN A 336 5.71 20.88 10.30
CA ASN A 336 5.47 22.08 11.10
C ASN A 336 4.74 21.77 12.41
N GLY A 337 5.29 20.90 13.26
CA GLY A 337 4.61 20.50 14.50
C GLY A 337 3.20 19.92 14.32
N THR A 338 2.84 19.54 13.08
CA THR A 338 1.50 19.19 12.61
C THR A 338 1.61 18.05 11.58
N VAL A 339 0.65 17.11 11.48
CA VAL A 339 0.81 15.79 10.79
C VAL A 339 1.04 15.81 9.28
N GLY A 340 1.06 16.99 8.66
CA GLY A 340 1.25 17.16 7.24
C GLY A 340 2.58 17.82 6.91
N THR A 341 3.01 17.61 5.67
CA THR A 341 4.00 18.51 5.07
C THR A 341 3.35 19.88 4.88
N VAL A 342 4.11 20.97 4.99
CA VAL A 342 3.65 22.33 4.61
C VAL A 342 2.85 22.26 3.30
N ASN A 343 1.60 22.75 3.31
CA ASN A 343 0.76 22.73 2.12
C ASN A 343 1.31 23.74 1.11
N LEU A 344 1.70 23.25 -0.07
CA LEU A 344 2.24 24.07 -1.15
C LEU A 344 1.23 24.15 -2.31
N ALA A 345 0.84 25.36 -2.71
CA ALA A 345 0.10 25.60 -3.94
C ALA A 345 1.05 25.99 -5.05
N LYS A 346 0.70 25.62 -6.28
CA LYS A 346 1.40 26.03 -7.49
C LYS A 346 0.96 27.47 -7.82
N SER A 347 1.89 28.43 -7.91
CA SER A 347 1.60 29.84 -8.23
C SER A 347 2.66 30.42 -9.19
N GLY A 348 2.24 30.87 -10.39
CA GLY A 348 3.18 31.37 -11.40
C GLY A 348 4.23 30.32 -11.77
N SER A 349 5.52 30.64 -11.64
CA SER A 349 6.64 29.69 -11.87
C SER A 349 7.07 28.91 -10.64
N ASN A 350 6.62 29.29 -9.44
CA ASN A 350 7.03 28.71 -8.15
C ASN A 350 5.86 28.08 -7.40
N CYS A 351 6.14 27.50 -6.25
CA CYS A 351 5.11 27.15 -5.29
C CYS A 351 5.10 28.12 -4.11
N THR A 352 3.92 28.34 -3.56
CA THR A 352 3.68 29.21 -2.42
C THR A 352 3.01 28.41 -1.32
N THR A 353 3.40 28.64 -0.08
CA THR A 353 2.72 28.06 1.09
C THR A 353 1.27 28.55 1.14
N VAL A 354 0.30 27.63 1.17
CA VAL A 354 -1.15 27.95 1.19
C VAL A 354 -1.69 28.12 2.60
N GLY A 355 -0.78 28.13 3.58
CA GLY A 355 -1.10 28.17 5.00
C GLY A 355 -0.57 26.94 5.73
N THR A 356 -0.39 27.12 7.02
CA THR A 356 -0.10 26.06 7.98
C THR A 356 -1.43 25.73 8.62
N THR A 357 -2.09 24.64 8.24
CA THR A 357 -3.27 24.20 8.99
C THR A 357 -2.79 23.94 10.41
N VAL A 358 -3.25 24.76 11.37
CA VAL A 358 -3.06 24.47 12.80
C VAL A 358 -3.74 23.14 13.05
N GLN A 359 -2.95 22.09 13.18
CA GLN A 359 -3.53 20.80 13.52
C GLN A 359 -3.78 20.74 15.03
N ASP A 360 -4.79 19.97 15.41
CA ASP A 360 -5.08 19.70 16.81
C ASP A 360 -3.92 18.98 17.53
N ALA A 361 -4.02 18.88 18.85
CA ALA A 361 -2.98 18.24 19.65
C ALA A 361 -2.74 16.76 19.28
N VAL A 362 -3.78 16.06 18.82
CA VAL A 362 -3.72 14.65 18.41
C VAL A 362 -2.84 14.49 17.17
N SER A 363 -3.06 15.37 16.22
CA SER A 363 -2.31 15.46 14.99
C SER A 363 -0.82 15.75 15.26
N ALA A 364 -0.50 16.74 16.09
CA ALA A 364 0.90 17.00 16.47
C ALA A 364 1.56 15.78 17.13
N PHE A 365 0.80 15.06 17.94
CA PHE A 365 1.24 13.86 18.65
C PHE A 365 1.46 12.65 17.72
N ALA A 366 0.70 12.53 16.63
CA ALA A 366 0.85 11.46 15.65
C ALA A 366 2.14 11.54 14.81
N LEU A 367 2.85 12.67 14.84
CA LEU A 367 4.13 12.82 14.17
C LEU A 367 5.24 11.97 14.81
N SER A 368 6.00 11.28 13.96
CA SER A 368 7.18 10.51 14.35
C SER A 368 8.13 11.31 15.25
N PRO A 369 8.72 10.70 16.29
CA PRO A 369 9.74 11.33 17.10
C PRO A 369 11.10 11.44 16.38
N PHE A 370 11.23 10.84 15.19
CA PHE A 370 12.47 10.78 14.42
C PHE A 370 12.57 11.85 13.32
N VAL A 371 11.61 12.78 13.26
CA VAL A 371 11.63 13.94 12.37
C VAL A 371 11.70 15.24 13.16
N THR A 372 12.37 16.24 12.61
CA THR A 372 12.40 17.62 13.10
C THR A 372 11.08 18.30 12.75
N LYS A 373 10.49 19.00 13.71
CA LYS A 373 9.14 19.58 13.65
C LYS A 373 9.17 21.10 13.75
N ASP A 374 10.12 21.74 13.07
CA ASP A 374 10.49 23.15 13.22
C ASP A 374 9.95 24.07 12.10
N ASN A 375 9.15 23.54 11.18
CA ASN A 375 8.66 24.25 9.99
C ASN A 375 9.77 24.76 9.04
N ALA A 376 11.00 24.28 9.19
CA ALA A 376 12.16 24.77 8.44
C ALA A 376 12.95 23.62 7.82
N THR A 377 13.11 22.53 8.55
CA THR A 377 13.82 21.33 8.09
C THR A 377 13.02 20.67 6.96
N SER A 378 13.63 20.62 5.77
CA SER A 378 13.10 19.95 4.60
C SER A 378 13.70 18.56 4.43
N TYR A 379 12.83 17.60 4.15
CA TYR A 379 13.15 16.24 3.73
C TYR A 379 12.90 16.02 2.24
N GLY A 380 12.81 17.11 1.47
CA GLY A 380 12.74 17.09 0.02
C GLY A 380 11.50 16.40 -0.55
N LEU A 381 11.57 16.01 -1.82
CA LEU A 381 10.47 15.37 -2.54
C LEU A 381 10.63 13.85 -2.56
N GLY A 382 9.53 13.12 -2.38
CA GLY A 382 9.52 11.66 -2.51
C GLY A 382 9.64 11.15 -3.95
N PHE A 383 9.80 9.83 -4.04
CA PHE A 383 9.83 9.09 -5.30
C PHE A 383 8.57 9.38 -6.11
N THR A 384 8.75 9.67 -7.39
CA THR A 384 7.65 9.92 -8.33
C THR A 384 7.88 9.17 -9.62
N TRP A 385 6.93 8.30 -9.95
CA TRP A 385 6.83 7.70 -11.26
C TRP A 385 5.58 8.23 -11.96
N VAL A 386 5.73 8.73 -13.20
CA VAL A 386 4.61 9.23 -13.99
C VAL A 386 4.30 8.22 -15.09
N ASN A 387 3.07 7.71 -15.11
CA ASN A 387 2.66 6.74 -16.11
C ASN A 387 2.85 7.30 -17.54
N PRO A 388 3.44 6.53 -18.48
CA PRO A 388 3.58 6.97 -19.87
C PRO A 388 2.29 7.43 -20.56
N SER A 389 1.13 6.90 -20.17
CA SER A 389 -0.17 7.32 -20.72
C SER A 389 -0.77 8.55 -20.02
N ALA A 390 -0.06 9.18 -19.08
CA ALA A 390 -0.50 10.43 -18.49
C ALA A 390 -0.58 11.54 -19.55
N THR A 391 -1.71 12.25 -19.60
CA THR A 391 -1.93 13.35 -20.56
C THR A 391 -1.13 14.62 -20.22
N SER A 392 -0.56 14.68 -19.01
CA SER A 392 0.20 15.82 -18.50
C SER A 392 1.37 15.34 -17.64
N ALA A 393 2.46 16.10 -17.65
CA ALA A 393 3.57 15.91 -16.72
C ALA A 393 3.12 16.13 -15.26
N SER A 394 3.81 15.47 -14.33
CA SER A 394 3.61 15.76 -12.90
C SER A 394 4.43 16.98 -12.51
N THR A 395 3.79 18.01 -11.98
CA THR A 395 4.47 19.17 -11.40
C THR A 395 4.44 19.06 -9.88
N LEU A 396 5.63 19.03 -9.28
CA LEU A 396 5.88 18.95 -7.84
C LEU A 396 6.43 20.29 -7.34
N CYS A 397 6.35 20.52 -6.03
CA CYS A 397 6.89 21.69 -5.38
C CYS A 397 8.09 21.28 -4.53
N ASP A 398 9.29 21.73 -4.88
CA ASP A 398 10.52 21.28 -4.24
C ASP A 398 10.88 22.13 -3.02
N PRO A 399 10.68 21.63 -1.79
CA PRO A 399 10.97 22.38 -0.58
C PRO A 399 12.47 22.63 -0.37
N ASP A 400 13.37 21.87 -1.01
CA ASP A 400 14.82 22.05 -0.85
C ASP A 400 15.35 23.24 -1.67
N ASN A 401 14.62 23.65 -2.71
CA ASN A 401 15.07 24.63 -3.71
C ASN A 401 14.16 25.86 -3.75
N GLY A 402 13.85 26.43 -2.57
CA GLY A 402 13.03 27.64 -2.46
C GLY A 402 11.61 27.45 -3.02
N PHE A 403 11.05 26.25 -2.91
CA PHE A 403 9.72 25.89 -3.44
C PHE A 403 9.61 25.98 -4.96
N ALA A 404 10.72 25.80 -5.68
CA ALA A 404 10.72 25.74 -7.15
C ALA A 404 9.81 24.61 -7.67
N LYS A 405 9.18 24.84 -8.82
CA LYS A 405 8.41 23.79 -9.51
C LYS A 405 9.37 22.79 -10.18
N VAL A 406 9.20 21.52 -9.87
CA VAL A 406 9.91 20.42 -10.54
C VAL A 406 8.92 19.66 -11.40
N THR A 407 9.24 19.48 -12.69
CA THR A 407 8.39 18.75 -13.63
C THR A 407 8.98 17.37 -13.93
N VAL A 408 8.15 16.34 -13.77
CA VAL A 408 8.46 14.96 -14.14
C VAL A 408 7.61 14.59 -15.36
N ALA A 409 8.26 14.39 -16.50
CA ALA A 409 7.57 14.07 -17.75
C ALA A 409 6.84 12.71 -17.69
N ALA A 410 5.85 12.51 -18.57
CA ALA A 410 5.20 11.21 -18.72
C ALA A 410 6.23 10.13 -19.07
N GLY A 411 6.16 8.99 -18.39
CA GLY A 411 7.11 7.89 -18.52
C GLY A 411 8.44 8.10 -17.81
N ALA A 412 8.68 9.28 -17.22
CA ALA A 412 9.87 9.55 -16.44
C ALA A 412 9.72 9.11 -14.97
N THR A 413 10.87 8.85 -14.36
CA THR A 413 11.00 8.57 -12.93
C THR A 413 11.84 9.67 -12.31
N ARG A 414 11.42 10.14 -11.13
CA ARG A 414 12.23 10.98 -10.25
C ARG A 414 12.46 10.20 -8.96
N GLU A 415 13.73 9.97 -8.66
CA GLU A 415 14.13 9.44 -7.36
C GLU A 415 13.74 10.40 -6.23
N SER A 416 13.63 9.89 -5.00
CA SER A 416 13.48 10.77 -3.83
C SER A 416 14.68 11.73 -3.70
N SER A 417 14.46 12.91 -3.13
CA SER A 417 15.51 13.88 -2.84
C SER A 417 16.59 13.28 -1.94
N ALA A 418 17.83 13.80 -2.03
CA ALA A 418 18.93 13.35 -1.18
C ALA A 418 18.67 13.56 0.33
N THR A 419 17.81 14.53 0.67
CA THR A 419 17.37 14.89 2.03
C THR A 419 16.24 14.00 2.55
N SER A 420 15.55 13.25 1.69
CA SER A 420 14.45 12.37 2.11
C SER A 420 14.94 11.28 3.04
N LEU A 421 14.23 11.05 4.14
CA LEU A 421 14.63 10.05 5.12
C LEU A 421 14.17 8.66 4.70
N LEU A 422 15.05 7.71 4.92
CA LEU A 422 14.80 6.30 4.64
C LEU A 422 15.40 5.39 5.71
N GLU A 423 14.99 4.14 5.61
CA GLU A 423 15.53 3.01 6.33
C GLU A 423 15.96 1.90 5.36
N THR A 424 17.05 1.21 5.66
CA THR A 424 17.49 0.06 4.87
C THR A 424 16.59 -1.16 5.05
N PRO A 425 16.52 -2.07 4.05
CA PRO A 425 15.48 -3.11 4.01
C PRO A 425 15.44 -4.10 5.18
N THR A 426 16.56 -4.40 5.83
CA THR A 426 16.59 -5.28 7.00
C THR A 426 16.40 -4.48 8.28
N ALA A 427 17.11 -3.35 8.41
CA ALA A 427 17.08 -2.50 9.61
C ALA A 427 15.66 -2.00 9.91
N THR A 428 14.87 -1.60 8.91
CA THR A 428 13.49 -1.14 9.12
C THR A 428 12.59 -2.18 9.78
N VAL A 429 12.76 -3.46 9.41
CA VAL A 429 11.96 -4.56 9.96
C VAL A 429 12.32 -4.79 11.43
N CYS A 430 13.61 -4.75 11.74
CA CYS A 430 14.11 -4.93 13.10
C CYS A 430 13.74 -3.71 13.98
N PHE A 431 13.96 -2.49 13.47
CA PHE A 431 13.71 -1.24 14.16
C PHE A 431 12.22 -0.99 14.42
N ALA A 432 11.31 -1.59 13.64
CA ALA A 432 9.87 -1.52 13.91
C ALA A 432 9.48 -2.12 15.29
N CYS A 433 10.29 -3.03 15.85
CA CYS A 433 10.09 -3.60 17.20
C CYS A 433 11.24 -3.33 18.18
N HIS A 434 12.45 -3.08 17.67
CA HIS A 434 13.68 -2.89 18.44
C HIS A 434 14.22 -1.47 18.27
N ASP A 435 13.41 -0.47 18.63
CA ASP A 435 13.71 0.94 18.39
C ASP A 435 14.50 1.63 19.53
N ASP A 436 15.05 0.82 20.44
CA ASP A 436 15.81 1.30 21.57
C ASP A 436 17.10 2.01 21.14
N SER A 437 17.20 3.28 21.52
CA SER A 437 18.33 4.17 21.22
C SER A 437 19.07 4.65 22.47
N THR A 438 18.59 4.33 23.67
CA THR A 438 19.08 4.90 24.94
C THR A 438 19.53 3.85 25.94
N THR A 439 18.98 2.63 25.88
CA THR A 439 19.26 1.56 26.84
C THR A 439 20.17 0.52 26.20
N VAL A 440 21.39 0.43 26.73
CA VAL A 440 22.34 -0.61 26.33
C VAL A 440 21.77 -1.99 26.66
N LYS A 441 21.72 -2.88 25.67
CA LYS A 441 21.33 -4.27 25.89
C LYS A 441 22.55 -5.06 26.33
N ALA A 442 22.49 -5.68 27.51
CA ALA A 442 23.60 -6.45 28.08
C ALA A 442 24.13 -7.52 27.12
N SER A 443 23.26 -8.13 26.31
CA SER A 443 23.64 -9.13 25.30
C SER A 443 24.46 -8.59 24.13
N MET A 444 24.50 -7.26 23.92
CA MET A 444 25.19 -6.63 22.79
C MET A 444 26.23 -5.58 23.22
N GLY A 445 26.20 -5.11 24.47
CA GLY A 445 27.06 -4.02 24.94
C GLY A 445 26.75 -2.65 24.31
N MET A 446 25.68 -2.54 23.52
CA MET A 446 25.20 -1.30 22.90
C MET A 446 23.68 -1.27 22.75
N THR A 447 23.13 -0.14 22.30
CA THR A 447 21.69 -0.01 22.02
C THR A 447 21.32 -0.76 20.74
N ALA A 448 20.06 -1.13 20.59
CA ALA A 448 19.60 -1.86 19.39
C ALA A 448 19.81 -1.03 18.12
N LYS A 449 19.52 0.28 18.19
CA LYS A 449 19.78 1.22 17.09
C LYS A 449 21.28 1.28 16.75
N ALA A 450 22.16 1.41 17.74
CA ALA A 450 23.60 1.47 17.50
C ALA A 450 24.13 0.18 16.85
N HIS A 451 23.65 -0.99 17.29
CA HIS A 451 24.00 -2.28 16.69
C HIS A 451 23.60 -2.36 15.22
N MET A 452 22.37 -1.95 14.87
CA MET A 452 21.92 -1.94 13.48
C MET A 452 22.77 -1.00 12.61
N LEU A 453 23.11 0.19 13.11
CA LEU A 453 23.95 1.15 12.39
C LEU A 453 25.38 0.63 12.17
N ALA A 454 25.96 -0.02 13.19
CA ALA A 454 27.30 -0.61 13.12
C ALA A 454 27.42 -1.72 12.06
N ASN A 455 26.30 -2.38 11.73
CA ASN A 455 26.24 -3.46 10.73
C ASN A 455 25.72 -2.98 9.35
N GLY A 456 25.84 -1.67 9.08
CA GLY A 456 25.53 -1.07 7.78
C GLY A 456 24.09 -0.56 7.63
N GLY A 457 23.22 -0.87 8.60
CA GLY A 457 21.85 -0.38 8.65
C GLY A 457 21.77 1.15 8.58
N LYS A 458 20.69 1.65 7.99
CA LYS A 458 20.32 3.06 7.99
C LYS A 458 18.93 3.17 8.57
N ILE A 459 18.74 4.07 9.52
CA ILE A 459 17.49 4.28 10.25
C ILE A 459 17.25 5.78 10.29
N TYR A 460 16.19 6.24 9.64
CA TYR A 460 15.88 7.68 9.48
C TYR A 460 17.07 8.47 8.93
N ALA A 461 17.81 7.90 7.97
CA ALA A 461 18.97 8.53 7.37
C ALA A 461 18.58 9.24 6.07
N PRO A 462 19.20 10.38 5.73
CA PRO A 462 19.03 11.02 4.43
C PRO A 462 19.44 10.06 3.31
N ARG A 463 18.64 10.01 2.23
CA ARG A 463 18.89 9.17 1.06
C ARG A 463 20.30 9.36 0.48
N GLY A 464 20.81 10.59 0.45
CA GLY A 464 22.14 10.90 -0.06
C GLY A 464 23.28 10.24 0.71
N ALA A 465 23.03 9.78 1.94
CA ALA A 465 23.97 9.01 2.76
C ALA A 465 23.80 7.48 2.61
N ALA A 466 22.82 7.02 1.82
CA ALA A 466 22.48 5.61 1.62
C ALA A 466 22.66 5.13 0.17
N THR A 467 22.81 6.04 -0.81
CA THR A 467 22.98 5.70 -2.23
C THR A 467 24.45 5.61 -2.66
N PRO A 468 24.82 4.68 -3.57
CA PRO A 468 23.96 3.69 -4.24
C PRO A 468 23.87 2.34 -3.50
N VAL A 469 24.52 2.15 -2.34
CA VAL A 469 24.80 0.81 -1.81
C VAL A 469 23.92 0.44 -0.61
N GLN A 470 23.03 -0.53 -0.81
CA GLN A 470 22.54 -1.38 0.27
C GLN A 470 23.71 -2.21 0.81
N SER A 471 24.15 -1.89 2.02
CA SER A 471 25.38 -2.42 2.64
C SER A 471 25.13 -3.08 4.00
N GLU A 472 23.93 -3.64 4.19
CA GLU A 472 23.64 -4.37 5.42
C GLU A 472 24.38 -5.71 5.45
N THR A 473 25.12 -5.94 6.52
CA THR A 473 25.80 -7.23 6.75
C THR A 473 25.00 -8.14 7.68
N CYS A 474 23.83 -7.69 8.14
CA CYS A 474 22.99 -8.38 9.11
C CYS A 474 22.74 -9.84 8.71
N LEU A 475 22.27 -10.07 7.48
CA LEU A 475 21.86 -11.38 6.99
C LEU A 475 23.02 -12.24 6.49
N THR A 476 24.12 -11.63 6.07
CA THR A 476 25.31 -12.36 5.59
C THR A 476 26.21 -12.81 6.73
N SER A 477 26.26 -12.04 7.82
CA SER A 477 27.15 -12.30 8.95
C SER A 477 26.49 -13.10 10.08
N CYS A 478 25.33 -12.66 10.58
CA CYS A 478 24.85 -13.12 11.90
C CYS A 478 23.39 -13.56 11.93
N HIS A 479 22.50 -12.93 11.17
CA HIS A 479 21.05 -13.15 11.26
C HIS A 479 20.48 -13.92 10.06
N GLY A 480 21.35 -14.35 9.13
CA GLY A 480 20.96 -15.22 8.02
C GLY A 480 20.55 -16.63 8.47
N PRO A 481 19.87 -17.39 7.59
CA PRO A 481 19.25 -18.67 7.94
C PRO A 481 20.23 -19.75 8.42
N SER A 482 21.50 -19.67 8.02
CA SER A 482 22.53 -20.64 8.38
C SER A 482 23.39 -20.23 9.59
N SER A 483 23.12 -19.07 10.18
CA SER A 483 23.93 -18.57 11.31
C SER A 483 23.41 -19.07 12.66
N ALA A 484 24.31 -19.21 13.63
CA ALA A 484 23.98 -19.55 15.01
C ALA A 484 23.06 -18.50 15.66
N ALA A 485 23.15 -17.24 15.22
CA ALA A 485 22.29 -16.15 15.66
C ALA A 485 21.18 -15.81 14.63
N SER A 486 20.77 -16.79 13.80
CA SER A 486 19.68 -16.61 12.83
C SER A 486 18.42 -16.03 13.48
N ILE A 487 17.61 -15.31 12.70
CA ILE A 487 16.34 -14.74 13.18
C ILE A 487 15.49 -15.81 13.87
N LYS A 488 15.43 -17.01 13.27
CA LYS A 488 14.71 -18.16 13.82
C LYS A 488 15.27 -18.63 15.17
N ALA A 489 16.59 -18.66 15.34
CA ALA A 489 17.22 -19.07 16.59
C ALA A 489 16.97 -18.04 17.72
N VAL A 490 17.09 -16.75 17.43
CA VAL A 490 16.95 -15.71 18.47
C VAL A 490 15.50 -15.35 18.80
N HIS A 491 14.55 -15.78 17.96
CA HIS A 491 13.11 -15.66 18.19
C HIS A 491 12.42 -17.02 18.39
N SER A 492 13.18 -18.10 18.59
CA SER A 492 12.60 -19.42 18.84
C SER A 492 11.72 -19.37 20.09
N LYS A 493 10.58 -20.06 19.98
CA LYS A 493 9.45 -20.04 20.91
C LYS A 493 9.89 -20.17 22.36
#